data_AF-M1Z0I4-F1
#
_entry.id   AF-M1Z0I4-F1
#
_cell.length_a   1.000
_cell.length_b   1.000
_cell.length_c   1.000
_cell.angle_alpha   90.00
_cell.angle_beta   90.00
_cell.angle_gamma   90.00
#
_symmetry.space_group_name_H-M   'P 1'
#
loop_
_entity.id
_entity.type
_entity.pdbx_description
1 polymer ?
#
loop_
_entity_poly.entity_id
_entity_poly.type
_entity_poly.pdbx_seq_one_letter_code
_entity_poly.pdbx_strand_id
1 'polypeptide(L)'
;MKATRIPRATQTPSLLAVALLGAFFFTTAFPAQAEESAFNRLVLQKRFLEKTHGIARLECFPFMEKFGDREGETRRIHECLKGVFTLTAALKEVPDADLNRVAISTRFLRTGGFHTLLIPWDAEVVYVARILRERLSPADQQAFLGKVAAVKSAIHGKLFIRELYCSLTITNEQCLRGYETLAKVEPDPALRRKMWAEVTITDSDTAKENPEILPLRYDADVERMTRQLRADTTWNEWEIQKKAYETIQERFGDTFKKLQLPTFYCDVSLSPQECIQGAENFHKAAQTEVLQSKTWGRVRVTRYNTRIQSDYNAMFRYDLSPDEIVKVFSAKPEKREIEKAVTRAEKLEGLIKNNATGLRAVCDLVDLASALCVQGFEHFIDFVRAHPDFRPAGTATDVMFVDGTQVSRLNFALNSNSRAHYIYVDVRSPYPEFEAHLLKFGKDSPAPVR
;
A
#
# COMPACT_ATOMS: atom_id res chain seq x y z
N MET A 1 -70.46 -8.12 25.51
CA MET A 1 -70.59 -7.31 26.74
C MET A 1 -70.75 -8.23 27.93
N LYS A 2 -70.07 -7.88 29.04
CA LYS A 2 -70.05 -8.49 30.38
C LYS A 2 -69.22 -9.77 30.57
N ALA A 3 -68.07 -9.52 31.19
CA ALA A 3 -67.22 -10.43 31.95
C ALA A 3 -67.99 -11.16 33.07
N THR A 4 -67.43 -12.21 33.68
CA THR A 4 -66.54 -12.12 34.86
C THR A 4 -66.41 -13.50 35.58
N ARG A 5 -65.19 -13.82 36.01
CA ARG A 5 -64.77 -14.53 37.25
C ARG A 5 -64.84 -16.07 37.39
N ILE A 6 -63.66 -16.60 37.68
CA ILE A 6 -63.23 -17.88 38.29
C ILE A 6 -63.37 -17.79 39.83
N PRO A 7 -63.65 -18.87 40.62
CA PRO A 7 -62.61 -19.66 41.35
C PRO A 7 -62.95 -21.17 41.55
N ARG A 8 -62.02 -22.15 41.53
CA ARG A 8 -60.93 -22.56 42.45
C ARG A 8 -61.39 -23.56 43.55
N ALA A 9 -60.81 -24.78 43.55
CA ALA A 9 -60.69 -25.67 44.72
C ALA A 9 -59.65 -26.77 44.39
N THR A 10 -58.43 -26.73 44.97
CA THR A 10 -57.92 -27.58 46.09
C THR A 10 -57.66 -29.04 45.66
N GLN A 11 -56.48 -29.64 45.86
CA GLN A 11 -55.81 -29.88 47.15
C GLN A 11 -54.36 -30.37 46.95
N THR A 12 -53.46 -29.91 47.82
CA THR A 12 -52.09 -30.40 48.10
C THR A 12 -52.13 -31.67 48.96
N PRO A 13 -51.01 -32.41 49.12
CA PRO A 13 -50.10 -32.18 50.27
C PRO A 13 -48.59 -32.24 49.90
N SER A 14 -47.77 -31.31 50.40
CA SER A 14 -46.78 -31.48 51.51
C SER A 14 -45.40 -31.97 51.02
N LEU A 15 -44.32 -31.18 50.98
CA LEU A 15 -43.57 -30.41 51.99
C LEU A 15 -42.21 -31.08 52.29
N LEU A 16 -41.17 -30.23 52.30
CA LEU A 16 -39.77 -30.39 52.70
C LEU A 16 -38.77 -30.65 51.55
N ALA A 17 -37.66 -29.92 51.38
CA ALA A 17 -37.20 -28.61 51.84
C ALA A 17 -35.82 -28.38 51.18
N VAL A 18 -35.51 -27.12 50.88
CA VAL A 18 -34.15 -26.53 50.85
C VAL A 18 -33.20 -27.01 49.74
N ALA A 19 -32.99 -26.15 48.74
CA ALA A 19 -31.69 -25.51 48.50
C ALA A 19 -31.79 -24.54 47.30
N LEU A 20 -31.82 -23.24 47.60
CA LEU A 20 -31.40 -22.19 46.67
C LEU A 20 -29.93 -22.43 46.34
N LEU A 21 -29.66 -22.92 45.13
CA LEU A 21 -28.32 -22.93 44.55
C LEU A 21 -28.44 -22.38 43.14
N GLY A 22 -27.90 -21.17 43.00
CA GLY A 22 -27.96 -20.36 41.79
C GLY A 22 -27.34 -21.09 40.60
N ALA A 23 -28.10 -21.16 39.51
CA ALA A 23 -27.54 -21.16 38.18
C ALA A 23 -27.50 -19.72 37.70
N PHE A 24 -26.55 -18.94 38.22
CA PHE A 24 -25.98 -17.84 37.45
C PHE A 24 -25.37 -18.49 36.21
N PHE A 25 -26.10 -18.50 35.10
CA PHE A 25 -25.46 -18.63 33.80
C PHE A 25 -24.62 -17.37 33.62
N PHE A 26 -23.40 -17.39 34.17
CA PHE A 26 -22.29 -16.66 33.60
C PHE A 26 -22.14 -17.20 32.18
N THR A 27 -22.87 -16.61 31.23
CA THR A 27 -22.31 -16.45 29.90
C THR A 27 -21.08 -15.58 30.10
N THR A 28 -19.93 -16.21 30.36
CA THR A 28 -18.67 -15.61 30.00
C THR A 28 -18.78 -15.38 28.50
N ALA A 29 -19.24 -14.18 28.12
CA ALA A 29 -18.89 -13.61 26.85
C ALA A 29 -17.37 -13.63 26.86
N PHE A 30 -16.79 -14.67 26.25
CA PHE A 30 -15.42 -14.57 25.80
C PHE A 30 -15.37 -13.25 25.05
N PRO A 31 -14.49 -12.31 25.43
CA PRO A 31 -14.32 -11.12 24.62
C PRO A 31 -14.08 -11.65 23.21
N ALA A 32 -14.94 -11.24 22.26
CA ALA A 32 -14.70 -11.51 20.86
C ALA A 32 -13.23 -11.16 20.63
N GLN A 33 -12.40 -12.16 20.37
CA GLN A 33 -10.98 -11.93 20.11
C GLN A 33 -10.98 -10.88 19.01
N ALA A 34 -10.46 -9.69 19.31
CA ALA A 34 -10.41 -8.61 18.34
C ALA A 34 -9.76 -9.21 17.09
N GLU A 35 -10.49 -9.20 15.98
CA GLU A 35 -9.97 -9.77 14.74
C GLU A 35 -8.65 -9.06 14.44
N GLU A 36 -7.57 -9.84 14.37
CA GLU A 36 -6.24 -9.31 14.10
C GLU A 36 -6.27 -8.55 12.77
N SER A 37 -5.71 -7.34 12.78
CA SER A 37 -5.63 -6.45 11.62
C SER A 37 -5.06 -7.19 10.42
N ALA A 38 -5.57 -6.83 9.23
CA ALA A 38 -5.17 -7.49 8.00
C ALA A 38 -3.64 -7.40 7.77
N PHE A 39 -3.01 -6.31 8.20
CA PHE A 39 -1.56 -6.16 8.19
C PHE A 39 -0.85 -7.17 9.08
N ASN A 40 -1.23 -7.28 10.37
CA ASN A 40 -0.61 -8.22 11.30
C ASN A 40 -0.77 -9.67 10.82
N ARG A 41 -1.94 -10.02 10.28
CA ARG A 41 -2.20 -11.32 9.66
C ARG A 41 -1.28 -11.56 8.45
N LEU A 42 -1.09 -10.56 7.58
CA LEU A 42 -0.17 -10.64 6.44
C LEU A 42 1.28 -10.88 6.88
N VAL A 43 1.75 -10.19 7.92
CA VAL A 43 3.10 -10.38 8.47
C VAL A 43 3.30 -11.83 8.94
N LEU A 44 2.32 -12.39 9.65
CA LEU A 44 2.37 -13.78 10.10
C LEU A 44 2.30 -14.78 8.94
N GLN A 45 1.41 -14.55 7.96
CA GLN A 45 1.31 -15.40 6.78
C GLN A 45 2.59 -15.37 5.95
N LYS A 46 3.22 -14.20 5.79
CA LYS A 46 4.51 -14.09 5.12
C LYS A 46 5.60 -14.89 5.82
N ARG A 47 5.68 -14.78 7.15
CA ARG A 47 6.64 -15.57 7.96
C ARG A 47 6.41 -17.08 7.80
N PHE A 48 5.15 -17.51 7.70
CA PHE A 48 4.81 -18.91 7.42
C PHE A 48 5.28 -19.33 6.02
N LEU A 49 4.91 -18.57 4.98
CA LEU A 49 5.30 -18.86 3.59
C LEU A 49 6.82 -18.87 3.39
N GLU A 50 7.55 -18.00 4.07
CA GLU A 50 9.02 -18.01 4.06
C GLU A 50 9.60 -19.30 4.63
N LYS A 51 9.14 -19.69 5.83
CA LYS A 51 9.69 -20.84 6.54
C LYS A 51 9.33 -22.17 5.87
N THR A 52 8.10 -22.29 5.36
CA THR A 52 7.57 -23.55 4.84
C THR A 52 7.85 -23.71 3.35
N HIS A 53 7.85 -22.63 2.57
CA HIS A 53 7.92 -22.68 1.10
C HIS A 53 9.06 -21.85 0.49
N GLY A 54 9.91 -21.19 1.31
CA GLY A 54 11.05 -20.43 0.80
C GLY A 54 10.70 -19.14 0.05
N ILE A 55 9.45 -18.66 0.13
CA ILE A 55 8.99 -17.44 -0.55
C ILE A 55 9.60 -16.22 0.14
N ALA A 56 10.79 -15.79 -0.31
CA ALA A 56 11.53 -14.68 0.27
C ALA A 56 10.93 -13.30 -0.04
N ARG A 57 10.26 -13.12 -1.20
CA ARG A 57 9.57 -11.86 -1.53
C ARG A 57 8.08 -12.07 -1.75
N LEU A 58 7.27 -11.24 -1.10
CA LEU A 58 5.83 -11.19 -1.25
C LEU A 58 5.41 -9.74 -1.32
N GLU A 59 4.90 -9.32 -2.48
CA GLU A 59 4.51 -7.93 -2.69
C GLU A 59 3.01 -7.82 -2.99
N CYS A 60 2.33 -6.94 -2.25
CA CYS A 60 0.94 -6.60 -2.47
C CYS A 60 0.88 -5.45 -3.49
N PHE A 61 0.37 -5.74 -4.68
CA PHE A 61 0.16 -4.75 -5.74
C PHE A 61 1.40 -3.92 -6.15
N PRO A 62 2.50 -4.59 -6.56
CA PRO A 62 3.79 -3.99 -6.94
C PRO A 62 3.77 -2.87 -8.00
N PHE A 63 2.72 -2.78 -8.83
CA PHE A 63 2.67 -1.90 -10.01
C PHE A 63 1.58 -0.86 -9.95
N MET A 64 1.02 -0.67 -8.77
CA MET A 64 -0.03 0.30 -8.63
C MET A 64 0.56 1.63 -8.21
N GLU A 65 0.36 2.65 -9.06
CA GLU A 65 0.66 4.03 -8.72
C GLU A 65 -0.05 4.39 -7.40
N LYS A 66 0.69 5.13 -6.55
CA LYS A 66 0.30 5.52 -5.19
C LYS A 66 -1.20 5.85 -5.11
N PHE A 67 -1.97 5.00 -4.43
CA PHE A 67 -3.41 5.19 -4.34
C PHE A 67 -3.73 6.41 -3.53
N GLY A 68 -4.71 7.17 -4.03
CA GLY A 68 -5.24 8.31 -3.32
C GLY A 68 -5.73 7.97 -1.91
N ASP A 69 -6.43 6.82 -1.70
CA ASP A 69 -7.27 6.59 -0.52
C ASP A 69 -6.63 5.79 0.56
N ARG A 70 -6.88 6.19 1.79
CA ARG A 70 -6.82 5.30 2.93
C ARG A 70 -7.85 4.16 2.88
N GLU A 71 -9.09 4.43 2.47
CA GLU A 71 -10.17 3.41 2.46
C GLU A 71 -9.98 2.37 1.35
N GLY A 72 -9.70 2.83 0.13
CA GLY A 72 -9.21 2.02 -0.99
C GLY A 72 -7.91 1.27 -0.69
N GLU A 73 -6.93 1.87 0.00
CA GLU A 73 -5.73 1.13 0.44
C GLU A 73 -6.05 0.09 1.50
N THR A 74 -6.89 0.40 2.49
CA THR A 74 -7.31 -0.58 3.51
C THR A 74 -8.03 -1.76 2.86
N ARG A 75 -8.96 -1.51 1.93
CA ARG A 75 -9.63 -2.56 1.16
C ARG A 75 -8.61 -3.42 0.40
N ARG A 76 -7.62 -2.79 -0.24
CA ARG A 76 -6.55 -3.50 -0.94
C ARG A 76 -5.74 -4.38 -0.02
N ILE A 77 -5.43 -3.94 1.20
CA ILE A 77 -4.70 -4.79 2.16
C ILE A 77 -5.51 -6.05 2.49
N HIS A 78 -6.83 -5.95 2.59
CA HIS A 78 -7.72 -7.12 2.73
C HIS A 78 -7.75 -7.98 1.45
N GLU A 79 -7.81 -7.37 0.27
CA GLU A 79 -7.69 -8.08 -1.01
C GLU A 79 -6.34 -8.84 -1.08
N CYS A 80 -5.23 -8.20 -0.70
CA CYS A 80 -3.93 -8.87 -0.66
C CYS A 80 -3.94 -10.06 0.30
N LEU A 81 -4.45 -9.86 1.52
CA LEU A 81 -4.58 -10.94 2.51
C LEU A 81 -5.39 -12.12 1.97
N LYS A 82 -6.50 -11.85 1.26
CA LYS A 82 -7.29 -12.89 0.59
C LYS A 82 -6.43 -13.66 -0.41
N GLY A 83 -5.71 -12.96 -1.31
CA GLY A 83 -4.84 -13.62 -2.28
C GLY A 83 -3.69 -14.42 -1.65
N VAL A 84 -3.12 -13.94 -0.55
CA VAL A 84 -2.12 -14.69 0.23
C VAL A 84 -2.72 -15.97 0.82
N PHE A 85 -3.93 -15.92 1.36
CA PHE A 85 -4.60 -17.13 1.86
C PHE A 85 -4.91 -18.12 0.73
N THR A 86 -5.36 -17.65 -0.43
CA THR A 86 -5.55 -18.50 -1.61
C THR A 86 -4.24 -19.18 -2.01
N LEU A 87 -3.12 -18.44 -2.06
CA LEU A 87 -1.80 -18.99 -2.31
C LEU A 87 -1.42 -20.06 -1.28
N THR A 88 -1.56 -19.75 0.01
CA THR A 88 -1.25 -20.69 1.09
C THR A 88 -2.08 -21.98 0.95
N ALA A 89 -3.35 -21.88 0.58
CA ALA A 89 -4.21 -23.04 0.33
C ALA A 89 -3.74 -23.85 -0.90
N ALA A 90 -3.41 -23.17 -2.00
CA ALA A 90 -2.94 -23.84 -3.22
C ALA A 90 -1.58 -24.55 -3.03
N LEU A 91 -0.68 -23.99 -2.21
CA LEU A 91 0.59 -24.61 -1.86
C LEU A 91 0.45 -25.89 -1.04
N LYS A 92 -0.70 -26.10 -0.36
CA LYS A 92 -0.99 -27.41 0.26
C LYS A 92 -1.25 -28.49 -0.79
N GLU A 93 -1.77 -28.13 -1.97
CA GLU A 93 -1.97 -29.05 -3.10
C GLU A 93 -0.72 -29.21 -3.98
N VAL A 94 0.20 -28.25 -3.93
CA VAL A 94 1.42 -28.21 -4.74
C VAL A 94 2.60 -27.80 -3.84
N PRO A 95 3.00 -28.65 -2.88
CA PRO A 95 3.99 -28.29 -1.86
C PRO A 95 5.39 -28.04 -2.41
N ASP A 96 5.74 -28.70 -3.52
CA ASP A 96 7.06 -28.63 -4.15
C ASP A 96 7.20 -27.46 -5.15
N ALA A 97 6.27 -26.50 -5.13
CA ALA A 97 6.36 -25.31 -5.97
C ALA A 97 7.56 -24.43 -5.56
N ASP A 98 8.61 -24.39 -6.40
CA ASP A 98 9.82 -23.59 -6.17
C ASP A 98 9.57 -22.08 -6.38
N LEU A 99 8.97 -21.42 -5.39
CA LEU A 99 8.61 -20.00 -5.45
C LEU A 99 9.50 -19.17 -4.52
N ASN A 100 10.42 -18.39 -5.07
CA ASN A 100 11.16 -17.41 -4.28
C ASN A 100 10.41 -16.05 -4.20
N ARG A 101 9.73 -15.65 -5.29
CA ARG A 101 9.09 -14.33 -5.41
C ARG A 101 7.65 -14.45 -5.87
N VAL A 102 6.73 -13.89 -5.09
CA VAL A 102 5.30 -13.85 -5.41
C VAL A 102 4.78 -12.43 -5.23
N ALA A 103 3.76 -12.06 -6.01
CA ALA A 103 3.01 -10.86 -5.76
C ALA A 103 1.51 -11.08 -5.95
N ILE A 104 0.72 -10.39 -5.12
CA ILE A 104 -0.74 -10.47 -5.15
C ILE A 104 -1.28 -9.24 -5.89
N SER A 105 -1.95 -9.47 -7.02
CA SER A 105 -2.49 -8.41 -7.87
C SER A 105 -3.38 -8.99 -8.96
N THR A 106 -4.52 -8.36 -9.24
CA THR A 106 -5.30 -8.62 -10.47
C THR A 106 -4.75 -7.87 -11.69
N ARG A 107 -3.88 -6.89 -11.45
CA ARG A 107 -3.16 -6.12 -12.46
C ARG A 107 -1.90 -6.89 -12.84
N PHE A 108 -1.96 -7.58 -13.99
CA PHE A 108 -0.96 -8.48 -14.56
C PHE A 108 0.33 -7.77 -15.02
N LEU A 109 1.42 -7.80 -14.26
CA LEU A 109 2.68 -8.14 -14.94
C LEU A 109 2.91 -9.58 -14.62
N ARG A 110 2.51 -10.51 -15.50
CA ARG A 110 2.68 -11.96 -15.27
C ARG A 110 4.11 -12.33 -14.89
N THR A 111 5.01 -11.38 -15.05
CA THR A 111 6.25 -11.32 -14.30
C THR A 111 6.63 -9.89 -13.91
N GLY A 112 6.89 -9.61 -12.63
CA GLY A 112 7.55 -8.37 -12.19
C GLY A 112 9.02 -8.31 -12.63
N GLY A 113 9.23 -8.29 -13.96
CA GLY A 113 10.49 -8.67 -14.60
C GLY A 113 10.77 -10.16 -14.45
N PHE A 114 10.14 -11.00 -15.27
CA PHE A 114 10.26 -12.45 -15.47
C PHE A 114 10.48 -13.43 -14.30
N HIS A 115 10.58 -13.00 -13.05
CA HIS A 115 10.99 -13.82 -11.88
C HIS A 115 9.93 -13.91 -10.77
N THR A 116 8.89 -13.07 -10.81
CA THR A 116 7.85 -13.01 -9.78
C THR A 116 6.55 -13.61 -10.29
N LEU A 117 6.01 -14.60 -9.60
CA LEU A 117 4.69 -15.15 -9.90
C LEU A 117 3.60 -14.17 -9.43
N LEU A 118 2.66 -13.81 -10.31
CA LEU A 118 1.49 -13.05 -9.90
C LEU A 118 0.29 -13.94 -9.64
N ILE A 119 -0.41 -13.61 -8.56
CA ILE A 119 -1.64 -14.27 -8.14
C ILE A 119 -2.74 -13.22 -8.05
N PRO A 120 -3.81 -13.34 -8.85
CA PRO A 120 -4.99 -12.50 -8.68
C PRO A 120 -5.54 -12.68 -7.26
N TRP A 121 -5.84 -11.57 -6.59
CA TRP A 121 -6.33 -11.62 -5.21
C TRP A 121 -7.70 -12.30 -5.08
N ASP A 122 -8.45 -12.30 -6.18
CA ASP A 122 -9.77 -12.91 -6.35
C ASP A 122 -9.70 -14.29 -7.02
N ALA A 123 -8.51 -14.83 -7.26
CA ALA A 123 -8.38 -16.15 -7.84
C ALA A 123 -8.93 -17.24 -6.90
N GLU A 124 -9.51 -18.28 -7.53
CA GLU A 124 -9.88 -19.52 -6.87
C GLU A 124 -8.65 -20.39 -6.60
N VAL A 125 -8.69 -21.17 -5.51
CA VAL A 125 -7.58 -22.07 -5.10
C VAL A 125 -7.17 -23.01 -6.24
N VAL A 126 -8.15 -23.62 -6.93
CA VAL A 126 -7.92 -24.55 -8.06
C VAL A 126 -7.17 -23.86 -9.21
N TYR A 127 -7.49 -22.59 -9.50
CA TYR A 127 -6.80 -21.82 -10.51
C TYR A 127 -5.35 -21.57 -10.11
N VAL A 128 -5.10 -21.19 -8.85
CA VAL A 128 -3.75 -20.97 -8.33
C VAL A 128 -2.94 -22.28 -8.31
N ALA A 129 -3.53 -23.39 -7.88
CA ALA A 129 -2.86 -24.69 -7.91
C ALA A 129 -2.48 -25.10 -9.34
N ARG A 130 -3.35 -24.86 -10.33
CA ARG A 130 -3.06 -25.13 -11.73
C ARG A 130 -1.85 -24.33 -12.24
N ILE A 131 -1.82 -23.01 -12.02
CA ILE A 131 -0.68 -22.18 -12.49
C ILE A 131 0.65 -22.55 -11.82
N LEU A 132 0.60 -23.08 -10.59
CA LEU A 132 1.78 -23.58 -9.90
C LEU A 132 2.31 -24.87 -10.54
N ARG A 133 1.43 -25.77 -10.98
CA ARG A 133 1.80 -27.02 -11.68
C ARG A 133 2.29 -26.76 -13.11
N GLU A 134 1.67 -25.82 -13.81
CA GLU A 134 1.96 -25.50 -15.22
C GLU A 134 3.15 -24.53 -15.41
N ARG A 135 3.94 -24.28 -14.35
CA ARG A 135 5.01 -23.30 -14.41
C ARG A 135 6.15 -23.76 -15.32
N LEU A 136 6.67 -22.84 -16.12
CA LEU A 136 7.88 -23.04 -16.90
C LEU A 136 9.05 -23.45 -16.01
N SER A 137 9.92 -24.33 -16.53
CA SER A 137 11.15 -24.69 -15.84
C SER A 137 12.03 -23.44 -15.62
N PRO A 138 12.89 -23.40 -14.58
CA PRO A 138 13.82 -22.29 -14.38
C PRO A 138 14.70 -22.01 -15.61
N ALA A 139 15.05 -23.05 -16.37
CA ALA A 139 15.83 -22.92 -17.61
C ALA A 139 15.04 -22.22 -18.71
N ASP A 140 13.78 -22.60 -18.94
CA ASP A 140 12.90 -21.96 -19.93
C ASP A 140 12.60 -20.50 -19.55
N GLN A 141 12.39 -20.26 -18.25
CA GLN A 141 12.21 -18.93 -17.69
C GLN A 141 13.45 -18.05 -17.96
N GLN A 142 14.65 -18.57 -17.69
CA GLN A 142 15.92 -17.87 -17.95
C GLN A 142 16.16 -17.64 -19.45
N ALA A 143 15.84 -18.61 -20.31
CA ALA A 143 15.97 -18.49 -21.76
C ALA A 143 15.04 -17.39 -22.32
N PHE A 144 13.79 -17.35 -21.86
CA PHE A 144 12.84 -16.33 -22.25
C PHE A 144 13.27 -14.94 -21.79
N LEU A 145 13.77 -14.84 -20.56
CA LEU A 145 14.41 -13.64 -20.01
C LEU A 145 15.56 -13.11 -20.85
N GLY A 146 16.45 -14.00 -21.28
CA GLY A 146 17.57 -13.67 -22.15
C GLY A 146 17.10 -13.05 -23.46
N LYS A 147 16.02 -13.59 -24.06
CA LYS A 147 15.41 -13.00 -25.27
C LYS A 147 14.90 -11.59 -25.02
N VAL A 148 14.14 -11.38 -23.95
CA VAL A 148 13.58 -10.05 -23.66
C VAL A 148 14.69 -9.03 -23.37
N ALA A 149 15.71 -9.41 -22.59
CA ALA A 149 16.87 -8.56 -22.30
C ALA A 149 17.63 -8.16 -23.58
N ALA A 150 17.86 -9.12 -24.49
CA ALA A 150 18.51 -8.87 -25.77
C ALA A 150 17.70 -7.89 -26.65
N VAL A 151 16.39 -8.09 -26.75
CA VAL A 151 15.52 -7.21 -27.55
C VAL A 151 15.43 -5.80 -26.94
N LYS A 152 15.31 -5.68 -25.61
CA LYS A 152 15.35 -4.38 -24.92
C LYS A 152 16.68 -3.66 -25.16
N SER A 153 17.81 -4.37 -25.09
CA SER A 153 19.12 -3.80 -25.40
C SER A 153 19.20 -3.28 -26.84
N ALA A 154 18.64 -4.02 -27.81
CA ALA A 154 18.56 -3.58 -29.19
C ALA A 154 17.71 -2.31 -29.37
N ILE A 155 16.60 -2.18 -28.64
CA ILE A 155 15.75 -0.98 -28.63
C ILE A 155 16.52 0.22 -28.04
N HIS A 156 17.11 0.07 -26.86
CA HIS A 156 17.86 1.15 -26.20
C HIS A 156 19.11 1.60 -26.98
N GLY A 157 19.67 0.72 -27.82
CA GLY A 157 20.75 1.09 -28.75
C GLY A 157 20.31 2.02 -29.89
N LYS A 158 19.00 2.13 -30.17
CA LYS A 158 18.44 2.91 -31.28
C LYS A 158 17.55 4.07 -30.84
N LEU A 159 16.81 3.90 -29.74
CA LEU A 159 15.79 4.83 -29.26
C LEU A 159 16.07 5.24 -27.81
N PHE A 160 15.89 6.53 -27.49
CA PHE A 160 16.03 7.05 -26.14
C PHE A 160 14.72 6.93 -25.36
N ILE A 161 14.50 5.75 -24.75
CA ILE A 161 13.35 5.47 -23.89
C ILE A 161 13.86 5.25 -22.47
N ARG A 162 13.40 6.02 -21.49
CA ARG A 162 13.82 5.89 -20.08
C ARG A 162 13.18 4.66 -19.44
N GLU A 163 11.85 4.55 -19.50
CA GLU A 163 11.11 3.38 -19.00
C GLU A 163 10.39 2.66 -20.14
N LEU A 164 10.66 1.36 -20.28
CA LEU A 164 10.04 0.51 -21.30
C LEU A 164 9.44 -0.74 -20.66
N TYR A 165 8.12 -0.87 -20.73
CA TYR A 165 7.38 -1.99 -20.14
C TYR A 165 6.22 -2.44 -21.04
N CYS A 166 5.51 -3.48 -20.60
CA CYS A 166 4.31 -3.98 -21.28
C CYS A 166 3.11 -3.75 -20.37
N SER A 167 1.97 -3.41 -20.98
CA SER A 167 0.67 -3.33 -20.33
C SER A 167 0.25 -4.68 -19.80
N LEU A 168 -0.64 -4.59 -18.82
CA LEU A 168 -1.16 -5.72 -18.09
C LEU A 168 -2.27 -6.48 -18.83
N THR A 169 -2.68 -5.97 -19.98
CA THR A 169 -3.74 -6.53 -20.82
C THR A 169 -3.22 -7.53 -21.86
N ILE A 170 -1.90 -7.75 -21.93
CA ILE A 170 -1.27 -8.60 -22.95
C ILE A 170 -0.42 -9.73 -22.33
N THR A 171 -0.32 -10.84 -23.05
CA THR A 171 0.50 -12.02 -22.69
C THR A 171 2.00 -11.76 -22.84
N ASN A 172 2.83 -12.64 -22.29
CA ASN A 172 4.28 -12.59 -22.41
C ASN A 172 4.74 -12.67 -23.88
N GLU A 173 4.09 -13.53 -24.66
CA GLU A 173 4.37 -13.72 -26.08
C GLU A 173 3.98 -12.48 -26.90
N GLN A 174 2.84 -11.87 -26.57
CA GLN A 174 2.42 -10.61 -27.17
C GLN A 174 3.38 -9.47 -26.81
N CYS A 175 3.80 -9.37 -25.55
CA CYS A 175 4.79 -8.40 -25.09
C CYS A 175 6.12 -8.54 -25.83
N LEU A 176 6.66 -9.77 -25.92
CA LEU A 176 7.89 -10.04 -26.67
C LEU A 176 7.73 -9.64 -28.14
N ARG A 177 6.60 -9.99 -28.78
CA ARG A 177 6.31 -9.60 -30.17
C ARG A 177 6.34 -8.08 -30.35
N GLY A 178 5.70 -7.32 -29.45
CA GLY A 178 5.72 -5.86 -29.54
C GLY A 178 7.12 -5.27 -29.37
N TYR A 179 7.93 -5.81 -28.46
CA TYR A 179 9.35 -5.43 -28.36
C TYR A 179 10.15 -5.80 -29.62
N GLU A 180 9.94 -6.98 -30.19
CA GLU A 180 10.61 -7.39 -31.42
C GLU A 180 10.25 -6.49 -32.60
N THR A 181 9.00 -6.02 -32.68
CA THR A 181 8.61 -5.00 -33.67
C THR A 181 9.29 -3.66 -33.37
N LEU A 182 9.25 -3.20 -32.12
CA LEU A 182 9.87 -1.92 -31.73
C LEU A 182 11.39 -1.91 -32.00
N ALA A 183 12.08 -3.03 -31.80
CA ALA A 183 13.51 -3.18 -32.08
C ALA A 183 13.86 -3.05 -33.58
N LYS A 184 12.88 -3.27 -34.47
CA LYS A 184 13.01 -3.10 -35.93
C LYS A 184 12.75 -1.68 -36.39
N VAL A 185 12.28 -0.79 -35.52
CA VAL A 185 12.13 0.64 -35.85
C VAL A 185 13.52 1.25 -36.04
N GLU A 186 13.77 1.81 -37.22
CA GLU A 186 15.05 2.46 -37.52
C GLU A 186 14.97 3.96 -37.20
N PRO A 187 15.92 4.50 -36.41
CA PRO A 187 15.87 5.88 -35.94
C PRO A 187 16.31 6.85 -37.05
N ASP A 188 15.34 7.57 -37.59
CA ASP A 188 15.55 8.69 -38.49
C ASP A 188 15.96 9.98 -37.74
N PRO A 189 16.32 11.08 -38.45
CA PRO A 189 16.71 12.34 -37.79
C PRO A 189 15.66 12.94 -36.85
N ALA A 190 14.36 12.69 -37.07
CA ALA A 190 13.29 13.20 -36.21
C ALA A 190 13.18 12.39 -34.91
N LEU A 191 13.26 11.06 -35.00
CA LEU A 191 13.24 10.17 -33.84
C LEU A 191 14.50 10.28 -32.98
N ARG A 192 15.68 10.49 -33.58
CA ARG A 192 16.95 10.66 -32.84
C ARG A 192 16.95 11.88 -31.89
N ARG A 193 16.09 12.86 -32.15
CA ARG A 193 15.95 14.07 -31.31
C ARG A 193 14.89 13.91 -30.22
N LYS A 194 14.11 12.83 -30.25
CA LYS A 194 13.09 12.55 -29.25
C LYS A 194 13.66 11.71 -28.11
N MET A 195 13.09 11.94 -26.94
CA MET A 195 13.33 11.18 -25.73
C MET A 195 11.98 10.92 -25.09
N TRP A 196 11.67 9.66 -24.86
CA TRP A 196 10.43 9.24 -24.22
C TRP A 196 10.69 8.92 -22.76
N ALA A 197 9.91 9.53 -21.88
CA ALA A 197 9.94 9.21 -20.45
C ALA A 197 9.48 7.77 -20.23
N GLU A 198 8.32 7.41 -20.80
CA GLU A 198 7.77 6.06 -20.67
C GLU A 198 7.13 5.58 -21.98
N VAL A 199 7.37 4.32 -22.35
CA VAL A 199 6.72 3.62 -23.47
C VAL A 199 6.16 2.30 -22.97
N THR A 200 4.90 2.02 -23.32
CA THR A 200 4.23 0.76 -22.94
C THR A 200 3.74 -0.02 -24.16
N ILE A 201 4.07 -1.30 -24.24
CA ILE A 201 3.51 -2.22 -25.25
C ILE A 201 2.17 -2.76 -24.76
N THR A 202 1.08 -2.61 -25.50
CA THR A 202 -0.29 -2.85 -25.00
C THR A 202 -1.26 -3.35 -26.09
N ASP A 203 -2.53 -3.56 -25.75
CA ASP A 203 -3.62 -3.92 -26.68
C ASP A 203 -4.43 -2.72 -27.20
N SER A 204 -4.08 -1.49 -26.78
CA SER A 204 -4.77 -0.25 -27.15
C SER A 204 -3.80 0.86 -27.57
N ASP A 205 -4.19 1.71 -28.51
CA ASP A 205 -3.39 2.91 -28.87
C ASP A 205 -3.73 4.14 -28.02
N THR A 206 -4.66 4.02 -27.08
CA THR A 206 -5.12 5.15 -26.26
C THR A 206 -4.34 5.24 -24.96
N ALA A 207 -3.81 6.43 -24.65
CA ALA A 207 -3.21 6.72 -23.36
C ALA A 207 -4.27 6.56 -22.27
N LYS A 208 -4.12 5.56 -21.40
CA LYS A 208 -5.01 5.36 -20.26
C LYS A 208 -4.40 6.12 -19.08
N GLU A 209 -5.06 7.19 -18.68
CA GLU A 209 -4.90 7.88 -17.38
C GLU A 209 -3.63 8.73 -17.18
N ASN A 210 -2.52 8.48 -17.88
CA ASN A 210 -1.30 9.31 -17.83
C ASN A 210 -0.83 9.72 -19.24
N PRO A 211 -0.87 11.01 -19.62
CA PRO A 211 -0.40 11.49 -20.92
C PRO A 211 1.12 11.34 -21.11
N GLU A 212 1.90 11.11 -20.03
CA GLU A 212 3.35 10.94 -20.10
C GLU A 212 3.79 9.58 -20.67
N ILE A 213 2.86 8.63 -20.79
CA ILE A 213 3.12 7.27 -21.27
C ILE A 213 2.68 7.16 -22.73
N LEU A 214 3.60 6.76 -23.61
CA LEU A 214 3.27 6.44 -25.00
C LEU A 214 2.85 4.96 -25.13
N PRO A 215 1.56 4.65 -25.39
CA PRO A 215 1.13 3.28 -25.68
C PRO A 215 1.42 2.90 -27.13
N LEU A 216 2.03 1.74 -27.33
CA LEU A 216 2.23 1.11 -28.62
C LEU A 216 1.55 -0.27 -28.62
N ARG A 217 0.74 -0.56 -29.63
CA ARG A 217 0.10 -1.87 -29.72
C ARG A 217 1.09 -3.01 -29.98
N TYR A 218 0.91 -4.14 -29.31
CA TYR A 218 1.75 -5.32 -29.48
C TYR A 218 1.67 -5.94 -30.90
N ASP A 219 0.54 -5.74 -31.56
CA ASP A 219 0.25 -6.22 -32.93
C ASP A 219 0.43 -5.13 -33.99
N ALA A 220 0.93 -3.94 -33.61
CA ALA A 220 1.31 -2.93 -34.57
C ALA A 220 2.48 -3.42 -35.44
N ASP A 221 2.49 -2.99 -36.70
CA ASP A 221 3.65 -3.13 -37.56
C ASP A 221 4.69 -2.01 -37.31
N VAL A 222 5.85 -2.15 -37.94
CA VAL A 222 6.98 -1.22 -37.78
C VAL A 222 6.59 0.19 -38.24
N GLU A 223 5.82 0.32 -39.32
CA GLU A 223 5.42 1.62 -39.85
C GLU A 223 4.50 2.36 -38.87
N ARG A 224 3.50 1.67 -38.32
CA ARG A 224 2.57 2.22 -37.33
C ARG A 224 3.31 2.65 -36.06
N MET A 225 4.19 1.81 -35.50
CA MET A 225 4.99 2.19 -34.33
C MET A 225 5.86 3.42 -34.62
N THR A 226 6.49 3.47 -35.79
CA THR A 226 7.29 4.62 -36.23
C THR A 226 6.45 5.90 -36.28
N ARG A 227 5.24 5.84 -36.85
CA ARG A 227 4.33 7.00 -36.91
C ARG A 227 3.91 7.46 -35.51
N GLN A 228 3.58 6.54 -34.60
CA GLN A 228 3.20 6.88 -33.22
C GLN A 228 4.35 7.53 -32.45
N LEU A 229 5.56 6.98 -32.53
CA LEU A 229 6.76 7.57 -31.93
C LEU A 229 7.02 8.99 -32.45
N ARG A 230 6.82 9.24 -33.74
CA ARG A 230 6.96 10.59 -34.32
C ARG A 230 5.88 11.55 -33.82
N ALA A 231 4.63 11.09 -33.74
CA ALA A 231 3.47 11.90 -33.39
C ALA A 231 3.44 12.28 -31.90
N ASP A 232 4.15 11.56 -31.03
CA ASP A 232 4.21 11.82 -29.60
C ASP A 232 4.69 13.25 -29.28
N THR A 233 3.81 14.09 -28.73
CA THR A 233 4.08 15.50 -28.37
C THR A 233 4.46 15.69 -26.90
N THR A 234 4.47 14.62 -26.13
CA THR A 234 4.59 14.58 -24.67
C THR A 234 5.77 15.38 -24.11
N TRP A 235 6.91 15.42 -24.80
CA TRP A 235 8.05 16.27 -24.39
C TRP A 235 7.78 17.78 -24.54
N ASN A 236 7.05 18.21 -25.58
CA ASN A 236 6.62 19.60 -25.74
C ASN A 236 5.58 20.00 -24.69
N GLU A 237 4.76 19.04 -24.24
CA GLU A 237 3.80 19.24 -23.14
C GLU A 237 4.53 19.44 -21.80
N TRP A 238 5.66 18.78 -21.57
CA TRP A 238 6.49 19.04 -20.38
C TRP A 238 7.08 20.45 -20.35
N GLU A 239 7.57 20.99 -21.47
CA GLU A 239 8.04 22.39 -21.50
C GLU A 239 6.92 23.38 -21.17
N ILE A 240 5.69 23.08 -21.62
CA ILE A 240 4.51 23.87 -21.30
C ILE A 240 4.18 23.78 -19.79
N GLN A 241 4.25 22.59 -19.19
CA GLN A 241 4.05 22.39 -17.75
C GLN A 241 5.16 23.07 -16.92
N LYS A 242 6.42 23.01 -17.37
CA LYS A 242 7.55 23.67 -16.71
C LYS A 242 7.30 25.18 -16.56
N LYS A 243 6.84 25.84 -17.62
CA LYS A 243 6.49 27.28 -17.59
C LYS A 243 5.37 27.58 -16.60
N ALA A 244 4.41 26.67 -16.44
CA ALA A 244 3.35 26.80 -15.45
C ALA A 244 3.91 26.76 -14.02
N TYR A 245 4.83 25.83 -13.72
CA TYR A 245 5.49 25.76 -12.41
C TYR A 245 6.40 26.95 -12.13
N GLU A 246 7.14 27.44 -13.13
CA GLU A 246 7.91 28.69 -13.02
C GLU A 246 6.97 29.86 -12.67
N THR A 247 5.83 29.98 -13.35
CA THR A 247 4.80 31.00 -13.07
C THR A 247 4.24 30.88 -11.65
N ILE A 248 3.95 29.65 -11.20
CA ILE A 248 3.46 29.39 -9.84
C ILE A 248 4.51 29.80 -8.80
N GLN A 249 5.77 29.45 -9.04
CA GLN A 249 6.87 29.79 -8.15
C GLN A 249 7.09 31.30 -8.07
N GLU A 250 7.04 32.00 -9.20
CA GLU A 250 7.15 33.46 -9.27
C GLU A 250 5.98 34.17 -8.55
N ARG A 251 4.74 33.71 -8.77
CA ARG A 251 3.54 34.38 -8.23
C ARG A 251 3.25 34.03 -6.78
N PHE A 252 3.48 32.79 -6.37
CA PHE A 252 2.97 32.25 -5.10
C PHE A 252 4.04 31.61 -4.22
N GLY A 253 5.28 31.48 -4.71
CA GLY A 253 6.36 30.76 -4.04
C GLY A 253 6.68 31.28 -2.64
N ASP A 254 6.57 32.58 -2.39
CA ASP A 254 6.84 33.15 -1.07
C ASP A 254 5.80 32.74 -0.02
N THR A 255 4.52 32.65 -0.38
CA THR A 255 3.49 32.12 0.52
C THR A 255 3.76 30.65 0.81
N PHE A 256 4.11 29.86 -0.20
CA PHE A 256 4.41 28.44 -0.02
C PHE A 256 5.65 28.22 0.86
N LYS A 257 6.69 29.04 0.71
CA LYS A 257 7.85 29.03 1.62
C LYS A 257 7.46 29.36 3.06
N LYS A 258 6.60 30.36 3.29
CA LYS A 258 6.12 30.74 4.63
C LYS A 258 5.33 29.61 5.31
N LEU A 259 4.53 28.88 4.54
CA LEU A 259 3.85 27.67 5.01
C LEU A 259 4.78 26.48 5.25
N GLN A 260 6.07 26.61 4.93
CA GLN A 260 7.07 25.53 4.94
C GLN A 260 6.65 24.37 4.02
N LEU A 261 5.99 24.69 2.90
CA LEU A 261 5.50 23.70 1.96
C LEU A 261 6.67 22.98 1.27
N PRO A 262 6.86 21.66 1.47
CA PRO A 262 7.98 20.95 0.87
C PRO A 262 7.85 20.80 -0.65
N THR A 263 6.63 20.67 -1.17
CA THR A 263 6.40 20.56 -2.61
C THR A 263 4.96 20.85 -3.01
N PHE A 264 4.77 21.48 -4.17
CA PHE A 264 3.48 21.69 -4.82
C PHE A 264 3.50 21.00 -6.19
N TYR A 265 2.48 20.20 -6.48
CA TYR A 265 2.34 19.45 -7.72
C TYR A 265 0.95 19.62 -8.32
N CYS A 266 0.89 19.57 -9.64
CA CYS A 266 -0.32 19.45 -10.43
C CYS A 266 -0.39 18.07 -11.06
N ASP A 267 -1.59 17.52 -11.09
CA ASP A 267 -1.88 16.29 -11.81
C ASP A 267 -1.66 16.49 -13.31
N VAL A 268 -1.08 15.49 -13.95
CA VAL A 268 -0.78 15.47 -15.39
C VAL A 268 -2.02 15.67 -16.27
N SER A 269 -3.22 15.34 -15.76
CA SER A 269 -4.47 15.59 -16.48
C SER A 269 -4.87 17.07 -16.53
N LEU A 270 -4.24 17.94 -15.73
CA LEU A 270 -4.53 19.38 -15.70
C LEU A 270 -3.78 20.13 -16.80
N SER A 271 -4.50 21.00 -17.48
CA SER A 271 -3.90 22.06 -18.29
C SER A 271 -3.09 23.03 -17.41
N PRO A 272 -2.11 23.75 -17.99
CA PRO A 272 -1.37 24.80 -17.28
C PRO A 272 -2.26 25.80 -16.57
N GLN A 273 -3.36 26.22 -17.20
CA GLN A 273 -4.29 27.18 -16.65
C GLN A 273 -5.04 26.60 -15.44
N GLU A 274 -5.52 25.36 -15.52
CA GLU A 274 -6.15 24.68 -14.39
C GLU A 274 -5.17 24.51 -13.22
N CYS A 275 -3.92 24.16 -13.51
CA CYS A 275 -2.85 24.05 -12.50
C CYS A 275 -2.57 25.39 -11.79
N ILE A 276 -2.40 26.48 -12.56
CA ILE A 276 -2.20 27.83 -12.02
C ILE A 276 -3.42 28.27 -11.20
N GLN A 277 -4.64 27.97 -11.66
CA GLN A 277 -5.86 28.28 -10.93
C GLN A 277 -5.91 27.56 -9.58
N GLY A 278 -5.58 26.27 -9.54
CA GLY A 278 -5.50 25.51 -8.30
C GLY A 278 -4.45 26.06 -7.34
N ALA A 279 -3.28 26.48 -7.85
CA ALA A 279 -2.24 27.14 -7.07
C ALA A 279 -2.72 28.49 -6.49
N GLU A 280 -3.47 29.27 -7.28
CA GLU A 280 -4.05 30.54 -6.83
C GLU A 280 -5.11 30.32 -5.74
N ASN A 281 -6.01 29.36 -5.92
CA ASN A 281 -7.03 29.02 -4.93
C ASN A 281 -6.38 28.56 -3.62
N PHE A 282 -5.34 27.71 -3.71
CA PHE A 282 -4.57 27.29 -2.54
C PHE A 282 -3.82 28.44 -1.89
N HIS A 283 -3.20 29.31 -2.66
CA HIS A 283 -2.52 30.50 -2.15
C HIS A 283 -3.47 31.39 -1.37
N LYS A 284 -4.70 31.61 -1.85
CA LYS A 284 -5.73 32.37 -1.14
C LYS A 284 -6.17 31.66 0.14
N ALA A 285 -6.46 30.37 0.06
CA ALA A 285 -6.85 29.58 1.23
C ALA A 285 -5.75 29.59 2.31
N ALA A 286 -4.50 29.43 1.91
CA ALA A 286 -3.32 29.43 2.77
C ALA A 286 -3.10 30.74 3.56
N GLN A 287 -3.77 31.83 3.18
CA GLN A 287 -3.72 33.09 3.93
C GLN A 287 -4.68 33.11 5.12
N THR A 288 -5.60 32.14 5.24
CA THR A 288 -6.50 32.04 6.39
C THR A 288 -5.78 31.55 7.64
N GLU A 289 -6.17 32.04 8.81
CA GLU A 289 -5.58 31.61 10.10
C GLU A 289 -5.71 30.10 10.32
N VAL A 290 -6.86 29.53 9.93
CA VAL A 290 -7.14 28.09 10.02
C VAL A 290 -6.10 27.25 9.29
N LEU A 291 -5.63 27.71 8.12
CA LEU A 291 -4.67 26.98 7.31
C LEU A 291 -3.22 27.29 7.69
N GLN A 292 -2.95 28.51 8.17
CA GLN A 292 -1.64 28.86 8.72
C GLN A 292 -1.29 28.08 9.99
N SER A 293 -2.30 27.62 10.73
CA SER A 293 -2.11 26.83 11.95
C SER A 293 -1.89 25.34 11.70
N LYS A 294 -2.07 24.85 10.46
CA LYS A 294 -1.85 23.44 10.09
C LYS A 294 -0.42 23.17 9.63
N THR A 295 -0.01 21.90 9.70
CA THR A 295 1.25 21.43 9.10
C THR A 295 1.04 21.04 7.64
N TRP A 296 2.00 21.41 6.79
CA TRP A 296 1.97 21.16 5.35
C TRP A 296 3.04 20.16 4.92
N GLY A 297 2.63 19.21 4.09
CA GLY A 297 3.50 18.29 3.35
C GLY A 297 3.37 18.57 1.85
N ARG A 298 3.53 17.54 1.02
CA ARG A 298 3.31 17.67 -0.42
C ARG A 298 1.87 18.07 -0.71
N VAL A 299 1.67 19.13 -1.50
CA VAL A 299 0.37 19.52 -2.03
C VAL A 299 0.24 19.01 -3.47
N ARG A 300 -0.87 18.36 -3.81
CA ARG A 300 -1.21 17.94 -5.18
C ARG A 300 -2.57 18.49 -5.60
N VAL A 301 -2.66 19.12 -6.76
CA VAL A 301 -3.92 19.59 -7.35
C VAL A 301 -4.38 18.60 -8.41
N THR A 302 -5.66 18.22 -8.44
CA THR A 302 -6.20 17.27 -9.43
C THR A 302 -7.48 17.75 -10.10
N ARG A 303 -7.94 17.05 -11.16
CA ARG A 303 -9.22 17.35 -11.83
C ARG A 303 -10.44 16.83 -11.08
N TYR A 304 -10.36 15.59 -10.56
CA TYR A 304 -11.57 14.86 -10.14
C TYR A 304 -11.70 14.66 -8.64
N ASN A 305 -10.62 14.75 -7.86
CA ASN A 305 -10.61 14.29 -6.48
C ASN A 305 -10.08 15.32 -5.49
N THR A 306 -10.82 15.46 -4.38
CA THR A 306 -10.35 16.17 -3.19
C THR A 306 -10.08 15.16 -2.10
N ARG A 307 -8.81 15.03 -1.68
CA ARG A 307 -8.34 13.98 -0.79
C ARG A 307 -7.18 14.40 0.07
N ILE A 308 -7.15 13.91 1.29
CA ILE A 308 -5.98 14.05 2.13
C ILE A 308 -5.20 12.73 2.06
N GLN A 309 -4.00 12.76 1.48
CA GLN A 309 -3.06 11.65 1.58
C GLN A 309 -2.11 11.95 2.75
N SER A 310 -1.98 11.03 3.71
CA SER A 310 -1.09 11.12 4.89
C SER A 310 -1.28 12.33 5.83
N ASP A 311 -0.51 12.35 6.91
CA ASP A 311 -0.63 13.33 7.99
C ASP A 311 -0.15 14.74 7.62
N TYR A 312 0.56 14.91 6.49
CA TYR A 312 1.04 16.21 6.02
C TYR A 312 0.64 16.53 4.58
N ASN A 313 0.55 15.53 3.69
CA ASN A 313 0.22 15.81 2.29
C ASN A 313 -1.25 16.24 2.14
N ALA A 314 -1.51 16.99 1.08
CA ALA A 314 -2.79 17.61 0.80
C ALA A 314 -3.11 17.41 -0.67
N MET A 315 -4.32 16.96 -1.00
CA MET A 315 -4.77 16.87 -2.37
C MET A 315 -6.17 17.45 -2.51
N PHE A 316 -6.38 18.29 -3.53
CA PHE A 316 -7.66 18.94 -3.73
C PHE A 316 -7.93 19.17 -5.22
N ARG A 317 -9.19 19.35 -5.59
CA ARG A 317 -9.54 19.69 -6.97
C ARG A 317 -9.16 21.14 -7.27
N TYR A 318 -8.62 21.39 -8.46
CA TYR A 318 -8.19 22.74 -8.87
C TYR A 318 -9.32 23.77 -8.82
N ASP A 319 -10.56 23.32 -9.05
CA ASP A 319 -11.76 24.17 -9.13
C ASP A 319 -12.41 24.44 -7.77
N LEU A 320 -11.88 23.89 -6.67
CA LEU A 320 -12.36 24.25 -5.34
C LEU A 320 -12.09 25.72 -5.05
N SER A 321 -13.10 26.37 -4.49
CA SER A 321 -12.95 27.71 -3.93
C SER A 321 -12.01 27.71 -2.72
N PRO A 322 -11.37 28.85 -2.40
CA PRO A 322 -10.54 28.96 -1.20
C PRO A 322 -11.26 28.52 0.09
N ASP A 323 -12.55 28.84 0.25
CA ASP A 323 -13.33 28.49 1.45
C ASP A 323 -13.59 26.98 1.55
N GLU A 324 -13.82 26.31 0.42
CA GLU A 324 -13.95 24.85 0.39
C GLU A 324 -12.65 24.14 0.71
N ILE A 325 -11.52 24.69 0.21
CA ILE A 325 -10.18 24.21 0.59
C ILE A 325 -10.04 24.33 2.11
N VAL A 326 -10.28 25.51 2.70
CA VAL A 326 -10.21 25.70 4.16
C VAL A 326 -11.08 24.67 4.88
N LYS A 327 -12.36 24.54 4.50
CA LYS A 327 -13.30 23.59 5.13
C LYS A 327 -12.79 22.15 5.12
N VAL A 328 -12.24 21.68 4.00
CA VAL A 328 -11.71 20.32 3.86
C VAL A 328 -10.50 20.11 4.78
N PHE A 329 -9.64 21.13 4.91
CA PHE A 329 -8.41 21.04 5.69
C PHE A 329 -8.56 21.40 7.18
N SER A 330 -9.69 22.00 7.59
CA SER A 330 -9.98 22.33 9.00
C SER A 330 -9.92 21.11 9.93
N ALA A 331 -10.27 19.93 9.43
CA ALA A 331 -10.26 18.68 10.19
C ALA A 331 -8.85 18.14 10.49
N LYS A 332 -7.79 18.71 9.89
CA LYS A 332 -6.42 18.31 10.19
C LYS A 332 -6.02 18.75 11.61
N PRO A 333 -5.17 17.97 12.31
CA PRO A 333 -4.61 18.39 13.59
C PRO A 333 -3.85 19.72 13.49
N GLU A 334 -3.86 20.48 14.59
CA GLU A 334 -3.10 21.73 14.67
C GLU A 334 -1.58 21.46 14.75
N LYS A 335 -0.76 22.38 14.24
CA LYS A 335 0.71 22.28 14.30
C LYS A 335 1.20 22.01 15.74
N ARG A 336 0.61 22.69 16.72
CA ARG A 336 0.93 22.51 18.16
C ARG A 336 0.59 21.12 18.68
N GLU A 337 -0.47 20.49 18.18
CA GLU A 337 -0.84 19.12 18.58
C GLU A 337 0.16 18.11 18.02
N ILE A 338 0.59 18.32 16.78
CA ILE A 338 1.61 17.50 16.12
C ILE A 338 2.95 17.66 16.84
N GLU A 339 3.39 18.89 17.14
CA GLU A 339 4.64 19.17 17.89
C GLU A 339 4.64 18.50 19.27
N LYS A 340 3.51 18.54 19.99
CA LYS A 340 3.34 17.82 21.27
C LYS A 340 3.47 16.32 21.10
N ALA A 341 2.83 15.75 20.07
CA ALA A 341 2.91 14.32 19.79
C ALA A 341 4.32 13.88 19.39
N VAL A 342 5.05 14.68 18.57
CA VAL A 342 6.46 14.43 18.23
C VAL A 342 7.32 14.43 19.48
N THR A 343 7.26 15.49 20.29
CA THR A 343 8.02 15.60 21.55
C THR A 343 7.73 14.43 22.49
N ARG A 344 6.45 14.03 22.59
CA ARG A 344 6.05 12.88 23.41
C ARG A 344 6.60 11.57 22.85
N ALA A 345 6.54 11.35 21.53
CA ALA A 345 7.06 10.16 20.88
C ALA A 345 8.57 10.01 21.13
N GLU A 346 9.36 11.08 20.93
CA GLU A 346 10.81 11.09 21.20
C GLU A 346 11.13 10.78 22.67
N LYS A 347 10.35 11.36 23.60
CA LYS A 347 10.49 11.06 25.03
C LYS A 347 10.21 9.59 25.34
N LEU A 348 9.11 9.04 24.80
CA LEU A 348 8.73 7.65 25.02
C LEU A 348 9.74 6.69 24.40
N GLU A 349 10.24 6.97 23.21
CA GLU A 349 11.32 6.22 22.56
C GLU A 349 12.57 6.15 23.47
N GLY A 350 12.95 7.29 24.08
CA GLY A 350 14.04 7.35 25.04
C GLY A 350 13.86 6.45 26.26
N LEU A 351 12.63 6.33 26.78
CA LEU A 351 12.33 5.54 27.98
C LEU A 351 12.43 4.03 27.76
N ILE A 352 12.26 3.56 26.53
CA ILE A 352 12.18 2.12 26.23
C ILE A 352 13.48 1.51 25.69
N LYS A 353 14.54 2.31 25.48
CA LYS A 353 15.81 1.85 24.88
C LYS A 353 16.46 0.70 25.66
N ASN A 354 16.28 0.70 26.99
CA ASN A 354 16.81 -0.32 27.89
C ASN A 354 15.65 -0.94 28.67
N ASN A 355 15.23 -2.15 28.29
CA ASN A 355 14.15 -2.84 28.95
C ASN A 355 14.40 -4.35 29.04
N ALA A 356 13.63 -5.04 29.89
CA ALA A 356 13.84 -6.44 30.25
C ALA A 356 13.70 -7.43 29.08
N THR A 357 12.95 -7.08 28.03
CA THR A 357 12.70 -7.97 26.89
C THR A 357 13.87 -8.01 25.90
N GLY A 358 14.76 -7.00 25.94
CA GLY A 358 15.84 -6.81 24.96
C GLY A 358 15.38 -6.29 23.60
N LEU A 359 14.08 -6.08 23.40
CA LEU A 359 13.53 -5.46 22.18
C LEU A 359 13.58 -3.94 22.27
N ARG A 360 13.85 -3.27 21.16
CA ARG A 360 13.69 -1.82 21.01
C ARG A 360 12.48 -1.53 20.14
N ALA A 361 11.56 -0.66 20.57
CA ALA A 361 10.52 -0.21 19.65
C ALA A 361 11.01 0.97 18.81
N VAL A 362 10.65 0.96 17.54
CA VAL A 362 11.07 1.93 16.53
C VAL A 362 9.81 2.45 15.84
N CYS A 363 9.72 3.77 15.71
CA CYS A 363 8.69 4.41 14.92
C CYS A 363 9.32 5.14 13.73
N ASP A 364 8.86 4.82 12.52
CA ASP A 364 9.32 5.53 11.32
C ASP A 364 8.55 6.84 11.15
N LEU A 365 9.12 7.94 11.65
CA LEU A 365 8.52 9.27 11.63
C LEU A 365 8.40 9.90 10.23
N VAL A 366 8.99 9.30 9.18
CA VAL A 366 8.95 9.89 7.83
C VAL A 366 7.53 9.84 7.24
N ASP A 367 6.78 8.77 7.52
CA ASP A 367 5.45 8.54 6.95
C ASP A 367 4.39 8.10 7.99
N LEU A 368 4.76 7.95 9.27
CA LEU A 368 3.84 7.58 10.35
C LEU A 368 3.45 8.77 11.21
N ALA A 369 2.15 8.96 11.45
CA ALA A 369 1.65 10.02 12.32
C ALA A 369 2.34 9.98 13.70
N SER A 370 2.83 11.13 14.17
CA SER A 370 3.46 11.21 15.50
C SER A 370 2.52 10.75 16.62
N ALA A 371 1.21 10.98 16.49
CA ALA A 371 0.20 10.47 17.42
C ALA A 371 0.12 8.93 17.42
N LEU A 372 0.29 8.29 16.26
CA LEU A 372 0.36 6.83 16.19
C LEU A 372 1.66 6.32 16.79
N CYS A 373 2.79 7.02 16.61
CA CYS A 373 4.04 6.67 17.32
C CYS A 373 3.87 6.69 18.84
N VAL A 374 3.22 7.73 19.38
CA VAL A 374 2.89 7.81 20.81
C VAL A 374 2.10 6.58 21.25
N GLN A 375 1.02 6.24 20.53
CA GLN A 375 0.21 5.07 20.82
C GLN A 375 1.04 3.78 20.80
N GLY A 376 1.84 3.57 19.75
CA GLY A 376 2.70 2.39 19.62
C GLY A 376 3.68 2.26 20.79
N PHE A 377 4.34 3.36 21.17
CA PHE A 377 5.26 3.35 22.30
C PHE A 377 4.56 3.07 23.62
N GLU A 378 3.37 3.61 23.84
CA GLU A 378 2.55 3.34 25.03
C GLU A 378 2.17 1.86 25.10
N HIS A 379 1.66 1.29 24.01
CA HIS A 379 1.37 -0.13 23.93
C HIS A 379 2.61 -0.99 24.20
N PHE A 380 3.78 -0.61 23.65
CA PHE A 380 5.01 -1.35 23.91
C PHE A 380 5.47 -1.26 25.36
N ILE A 381 5.37 -0.09 26.00
CA ILE A 381 5.68 0.09 27.43
C ILE A 381 4.79 -0.81 28.28
N ASP A 382 3.50 -0.83 28.00
CA ASP A 382 2.54 -1.66 28.74
C ASP A 382 2.81 -3.15 28.53
N PHE A 383 3.15 -3.56 27.30
CA PHE A 383 3.56 -4.92 26.99
C PHE A 383 4.80 -5.35 27.79
N VAL A 384 5.85 -4.52 27.82
CA VAL A 384 7.08 -4.82 28.56
C VAL A 384 6.82 -4.94 30.07
N ARG A 385 5.91 -4.12 30.62
CA ARG A 385 5.51 -4.20 32.04
C ARG A 385 4.74 -5.46 32.35
N ALA A 386 3.85 -5.88 31.45
CA ALA A 386 3.04 -7.09 31.61
C ALA A 386 3.86 -8.37 31.39
N HIS A 387 4.88 -8.33 30.52
CA HIS A 387 5.66 -9.50 30.10
C HIS A 387 7.17 -9.30 30.27
N PRO A 388 7.69 -9.11 31.50
CA PRO A 388 9.11 -8.86 31.74
C PRO A 388 10.02 -10.02 31.31
N ASP A 389 9.49 -11.23 31.29
CA ASP A 389 10.19 -12.46 30.90
C ASP A 389 10.08 -12.77 29.40
N PHE A 390 9.36 -11.96 28.63
CA PHE A 390 9.27 -12.16 27.19
C PHE A 390 10.66 -12.10 26.55
N ARG A 391 10.96 -13.10 25.71
CA ARG A 391 12.19 -13.14 24.91
C ARG A 391 11.81 -13.38 23.45
N PRO A 392 12.25 -12.53 22.50
CA PRO A 392 11.97 -12.75 21.10
C PRO A 392 12.65 -14.03 20.59
N ALA A 393 11.96 -14.74 19.70
CA ALA A 393 12.49 -15.88 18.98
C ALA A 393 13.41 -15.45 17.84
N GLY A 394 14.49 -16.19 17.62
CA GLY A 394 15.45 -15.91 16.54
C GLY A 394 16.32 -14.68 16.83
N THR A 395 16.55 -13.87 15.80
CA THR A 395 17.47 -12.71 15.80
C THR A 395 16.75 -11.36 15.91
N ALA A 396 15.46 -11.37 16.28
CA ALA A 396 14.68 -10.14 16.40
C ALA A 396 15.19 -9.31 17.58
N THR A 397 15.50 -8.04 17.30
CA THR A 397 16.03 -7.05 18.25
C THR A 397 15.12 -5.84 18.36
N ASP A 398 14.18 -5.67 17.42
CA ASP A 398 13.39 -4.46 17.30
C ASP A 398 11.91 -4.76 16.99
N VAL A 399 11.02 -3.88 17.45
CA VAL A 399 9.60 -3.84 17.07
C VAL A 399 9.38 -2.58 16.23
N MET A 400 9.07 -2.74 14.96
CA MET A 400 8.82 -1.63 14.04
C MET A 400 7.31 -1.36 13.96
N PHE A 401 6.91 -0.14 14.34
CA PHE A 401 5.54 0.33 14.17
C PHE A 401 5.27 0.73 12.73
N VAL A 402 4.16 0.24 12.18
CA VAL A 402 3.76 0.49 10.81
C VAL A 402 2.29 0.89 10.77
N ASP A 403 1.93 1.86 9.92
CA ASP A 403 0.53 2.08 9.58
C ASP A 403 0.04 0.95 8.68
N GLY A 404 -0.65 -0.03 9.26
CA GLY A 404 -1.18 -1.18 8.54
C GLY A 404 -2.32 -0.87 7.56
N THR A 405 -2.68 0.41 7.40
CA THR A 405 -3.69 0.87 6.43
C THR A 405 -3.08 1.37 5.11
N GLN A 406 -1.75 1.38 4.98
CA GLN A 406 -1.05 1.87 3.79
C GLN A 406 -0.32 0.74 3.03
N VAL A 407 -0.60 0.58 1.74
CA VAL A 407 -0.04 -0.52 0.92
C VAL A 407 1.49 -0.38 0.76
N SER A 408 2.00 0.84 0.64
CA SER A 408 3.44 1.10 0.56
C SER A 408 4.19 0.62 1.81
N ARG A 409 3.61 0.90 2.98
CA ARG A 409 4.14 0.52 4.29
C ARG A 409 4.05 -0.98 4.53
N LEU A 410 2.97 -1.60 4.07
CA LEU A 410 2.84 -3.05 4.01
C LEU A 410 3.95 -3.69 3.18
N ASN A 411 4.17 -3.23 1.94
CA ASN A 411 5.22 -3.79 1.08
C ASN A 411 6.63 -3.60 1.66
N PHE A 412 6.89 -2.45 2.28
CA PHE A 412 8.12 -2.22 3.05
C PHE A 412 8.28 -3.27 4.16
N ALA A 413 7.26 -3.47 4.99
CA ALA A 413 7.30 -4.44 6.09
C ALA A 413 7.45 -5.89 5.60
N LEU A 414 6.84 -6.25 4.47
CA LEU A 414 6.90 -7.60 3.89
C LEU A 414 8.21 -7.90 3.15
N ASN A 415 8.93 -6.89 2.65
CA ASN A 415 10.11 -7.10 1.79
C ASN A 415 11.40 -6.43 2.29
N SER A 416 11.39 -5.85 3.48
CA SER A 416 12.59 -5.29 4.11
C SER A 416 13.68 -6.36 4.29
N ASN A 417 14.92 -6.02 3.95
CA ASN A 417 16.09 -6.88 4.17
C ASN A 417 16.38 -7.09 5.68
N SER A 418 15.82 -6.26 6.55
CA SER A 418 16.03 -6.33 7.99
C SER A 418 14.93 -7.11 8.72
N ARG A 419 14.04 -7.81 8.01
CA ARG A 419 12.93 -8.60 8.62
C ARG A 419 13.37 -9.71 9.57
N ALA A 420 14.62 -10.13 9.51
CA ALA A 420 15.20 -11.04 10.50
C ALA A 420 15.41 -10.37 11.88
N HIS A 421 15.47 -9.04 11.92
CA HIS A 421 15.74 -8.24 13.11
C HIS A 421 14.51 -7.45 13.61
N TYR A 422 13.57 -7.13 12.72
CA TYR A 422 12.35 -6.40 13.06
C TYR A 422 11.12 -7.30 13.15
N ILE A 423 10.37 -7.14 14.24
CA ILE A 423 8.96 -7.56 14.35
C ILE A 423 8.10 -6.38 13.89
N TYR A 424 7.40 -6.53 12.78
CA TYR A 424 6.52 -5.49 12.25
C TYR A 424 5.13 -5.63 12.84
N VAL A 425 4.56 -4.54 13.37
CA VAL A 425 3.23 -4.52 13.97
C VAL A 425 2.43 -3.32 13.48
N ASP A 426 1.15 -3.52 13.22
CA ASP A 426 0.22 -2.44 12.92
C ASP A 426 0.01 -1.59 14.17
N VAL A 427 0.45 -0.34 14.12
CA VAL A 427 0.36 0.60 15.24
C VAL A 427 -1.09 0.97 15.58
N ARG A 428 -2.02 0.76 14.65
CA ARG A 428 -3.45 1.01 14.85
C ARG A 428 -4.16 -0.09 15.63
N SER A 429 -3.49 -1.22 15.84
CA SER A 429 -4.03 -2.34 16.61
C SER A 429 -4.34 -1.87 18.05
N PRO A 430 -5.52 -2.17 18.60
CA PRO A 430 -5.77 -1.95 20.02
C PRO A 430 -4.80 -2.79 20.86
N TYR A 431 -4.51 -2.35 22.10
CA TYR A 431 -3.51 -3.01 22.95
C TYR A 431 -3.67 -4.55 23.05
N PRO A 432 -4.87 -5.14 23.23
CA PRO A 432 -5.01 -6.60 23.30
C PRO A 432 -4.57 -7.33 22.02
N GLU A 433 -4.81 -6.73 20.85
CA GLU A 433 -4.34 -7.28 19.58
C GLU A 433 -2.82 -7.12 19.45
N PHE A 434 -2.29 -5.94 19.78
CA PHE A 434 -0.85 -5.67 19.77
C PHE A 434 -0.08 -6.67 20.64
N GLU A 435 -0.56 -6.89 21.87
CA GLU A 435 0.01 -7.85 22.82
C GLU A 435 -0.05 -9.27 22.26
N ALA A 436 -1.23 -9.72 21.82
CA ALA A 436 -1.41 -11.05 21.25
C ALA A 436 -0.53 -11.28 20.00
N HIS A 437 -0.31 -10.23 19.19
CA HIS A 437 0.57 -10.30 18.03
C HIS A 437 2.04 -10.48 18.44
N LEU A 438 2.54 -9.66 19.37
CA LEU A 438 3.93 -9.76 19.84
C LEU A 438 4.22 -11.10 20.52
N LEU A 439 3.25 -11.64 21.27
CA LEU A 439 3.42 -12.93 21.94
C LEU A 439 3.76 -14.07 20.95
N LYS A 440 3.25 -14.02 19.69
CA LYS A 440 3.55 -14.99 18.61
C LYS A 440 5.01 -14.97 18.12
N PHE A 441 5.79 -13.99 18.57
CA PHE A 441 7.22 -13.87 18.30
C PHE A 441 8.08 -14.26 19.50
N GLY A 442 7.49 -14.69 20.62
CA GLY A 442 8.23 -15.19 21.77
C GLY A 442 8.93 -16.52 21.50
N LYS A 443 10.02 -16.81 22.22
CA LYS A 443 10.74 -18.11 22.15
C LYS A 443 9.83 -19.31 22.42
N ASP A 444 8.86 -19.14 23.31
CA ASP A 444 7.93 -20.20 23.72
C ASP A 444 6.68 -20.29 22.82
N SER A 445 6.63 -19.50 21.74
CA SER A 445 5.53 -19.61 20.78
C SER A 445 5.59 -20.94 20.02
N PRO A 446 4.46 -21.66 19.90
CA PRO A 446 4.40 -22.84 19.05
C PRO A 446 4.79 -22.45 17.62
N ALA A 447 5.59 -23.30 16.97
CA ALA A 447 5.88 -23.16 15.55
C ALA A 447 4.55 -23.04 14.78
N PRO A 448 4.47 -22.22 13.72
CA PRO A 448 3.24 -22.10 12.96
C PRO A 448 2.81 -23.49 12.48
N VAL A 449 1.55 -23.84 12.80
CA VAL A 449 0.98 -25.17 12.56
C VAL A 449 1.14 -25.53 11.08
N ARG A 450 1.72 -26.70 10.82
CA ARG A 450 2.01 -27.26 9.49
C ARG A 450 0.76 -27.40 8.64
#